data_AF-A0AAD7XH61-F1
#
_entry.id   AF-A0AAD7XH61-F1
#
_cell.length_a   1.000
_cell.length_b   1.000
_cell.length_c   1.000
_cell.angle_alpha   90.00
_cell.angle_beta   90.00
_cell.angle_gamma   90.00
#
_symmetry.space_group_name_H-M   'P 1'
#
loop_
_entity.id
_entity.type
_entity.pdbx_description
1 polymer ?
#
loop_
_entity_poly.entity_id
_entity_poly.type
_entity_poly.pdbx_seq_one_letter_code
_entity_poly.pdbx_strand_id
1 'polypeptide(L)'
;MAMSHPILFRHGDLDSASYDNLQKDLDILVEGGQVGPDSGGVSAFSQRAADWVAEETWALQDSTILVDGLSAKHTYGNHWLIAPARTMTLVEYKGLLQELNSSSVRLDRIPETALTEENLSTWSPYELTDKFQHPRQRTRQAHYALVTLLRQRIPVPGWKDNDYAYLACIANALRQGSLELSTLIGSESGTQQTWSRESAFTKCAVAAYMDVLMTQAQAFDDDYDGDEQSDLLNDYTIIGSVFNFDMPHE
;
A
#
# COMPACT_ATOMS: atom_id res chain seq x y z
N MET A 1 -29.13 -0.66 -2.93
CA MET A 1 -28.81 -0.21 -1.55
C MET A 1 -27.52 0.57 -1.66
N ALA A 2 -27.45 1.80 -1.13
CA ALA A 2 -26.19 2.54 -1.08
C ALA A 2 -25.18 1.73 -0.26
N MET A 3 -23.96 1.57 -0.76
CA MET A 3 -22.90 0.89 -0.01
C MET A 3 -22.44 1.82 1.11
N SER A 4 -22.69 1.43 2.37
CA SER A 4 -22.25 2.20 3.53
C SER A 4 -20.75 2.00 3.75
N HIS A 5 -20.02 3.09 3.89
CA HIS A 5 -18.64 3.12 4.36
C HIS A 5 -18.52 4.05 5.58
N PRO A 6 -17.54 3.87 6.48
CA PRO A 6 -17.24 4.86 7.52
C PRO A 6 -16.69 6.14 6.87
N ILE A 7 -16.38 7.18 7.66
CA ILE A 7 -15.57 8.28 7.13
C ILE A 7 -14.24 7.71 6.61
N LEU A 8 -13.90 8.02 5.37
CA LEU A 8 -12.67 7.56 4.72
C LEU A 8 -11.71 8.72 4.52
N PHE A 9 -10.53 8.60 5.11
CA PHE A 9 -9.42 9.53 5.01
C PHE A 9 -8.47 9.14 3.89
N ARG A 10 -7.89 10.15 3.25
CA ARG A 10 -6.84 10.00 2.25
C ARG A 10 -5.90 11.20 2.33
N HIS A 11 -4.60 10.96 2.19
CA HIS A 11 -3.63 12.04 2.02
C HIS A 11 -3.70 12.57 0.59
N GLY A 12 -3.77 13.88 0.43
CA GLY A 12 -3.87 14.57 -0.85
C GLY A 12 -2.89 15.73 -0.88
N ASP A 13 -3.24 16.75 -1.66
CA ASP A 13 -2.57 18.04 -1.63
C ASP A 13 -3.53 19.11 -1.07
N LEU A 14 -3.13 20.38 -1.15
CA LEU A 14 -3.92 21.49 -0.63
C LEU A 14 -5.27 21.69 -1.35
N ASP A 15 -5.38 21.16 -2.57
CA ASP A 15 -6.46 21.44 -3.52
C ASP A 15 -7.34 20.22 -3.84
N SER A 16 -6.84 19.00 -3.62
CA SER A 16 -7.54 17.76 -3.98
C SER A 16 -7.11 16.54 -3.15
N ALA A 17 -8.06 15.63 -2.92
CA ALA A 17 -7.82 14.28 -2.40
C ALA A 17 -7.05 13.37 -3.38
N SER A 18 -6.91 13.78 -4.65
CA SER A 18 -6.17 13.06 -5.69
C SER A 18 -6.59 11.59 -5.84
N TYR A 19 -7.89 11.30 -5.84
CA TYR A 19 -8.42 9.96 -6.11
C TYR A 19 -8.08 9.50 -7.53
N ASP A 20 -8.13 10.40 -8.51
CA ASP A 20 -7.92 10.10 -9.93
C ASP A 20 -6.43 9.94 -10.33
N ASN A 21 -5.51 10.22 -9.41
CA ASN A 21 -4.08 10.02 -9.59
C ASN A 21 -3.67 8.55 -9.34
N LEU A 22 -4.21 7.70 -10.20
CA LEU A 22 -4.10 6.24 -10.16
C LEU A 22 -2.90 5.74 -10.97
N GLN A 23 -2.10 4.85 -10.40
CA GLN A 23 -0.99 4.19 -11.07
C GLN A 23 -1.45 2.88 -11.72
N LYS A 24 -1.32 2.81 -13.04
CA LYS A 24 -1.60 1.57 -13.78
C LYS A 24 -0.62 0.47 -13.34
N ASP A 25 -1.12 -0.76 -13.25
CA ASP A 25 -0.42 -2.00 -12.88
C ASP A 25 0.09 -2.05 -11.42
N LEU A 26 -0.06 -0.95 -10.67
CA LEU A 26 0.17 -0.88 -9.23
C LEU A 26 -1.15 -0.77 -8.46
N ASP A 27 -1.89 0.33 -8.66
CA ASP A 27 -3.19 0.54 -8.01
C ASP A 27 -4.29 -0.27 -8.68
N ILE A 28 -4.27 -0.31 -10.03
CA ILE A 28 -5.27 -0.98 -10.84
C ILE A 28 -4.65 -1.76 -11.99
N LEU A 29 -5.09 -2.98 -12.20
CA LEU A 29 -4.81 -3.77 -13.40
C LEU A 29 -5.70 -3.32 -14.55
N VAL A 30 -5.12 -3.13 -15.73
CA VAL A 30 -5.86 -2.75 -16.94
C VAL A 30 -5.71 -3.84 -18.00
N GLU A 31 -6.79 -4.56 -18.27
CA GLU A 31 -6.83 -5.65 -19.25
C GLU A 31 -7.68 -5.23 -20.45
N GLY A 32 -7.10 -5.25 -21.66
CA GLY A 32 -7.82 -4.83 -22.88
C GLY A 32 -8.35 -3.38 -22.82
N GLY A 33 -7.72 -2.51 -22.03
CA GLY A 33 -8.17 -1.13 -21.81
C GLY A 33 -9.33 -0.97 -20.81
N GLN A 34 -9.76 -2.06 -20.18
CA GLN A 34 -10.83 -2.10 -19.19
C GLN A 34 -10.27 -2.32 -17.78
N VAL A 35 -11.04 -1.90 -16.80
CA VAL A 35 -10.86 -2.16 -15.38
C VAL A 35 -12.16 -2.76 -14.83
N GLY A 36 -12.10 -3.54 -13.77
CA GLY A 36 -13.25 -4.23 -13.21
C GLY A 36 -13.24 -4.30 -11.69
N PRO A 37 -14.25 -4.92 -11.07
CA PRO A 37 -14.38 -4.91 -9.61
C PRO A 37 -13.20 -5.50 -8.83
N ASP A 38 -12.47 -6.42 -9.45
CA ASP A 38 -11.36 -7.13 -8.83
C ASP A 38 -10.00 -6.70 -9.40
N SER A 39 -9.98 -5.65 -10.22
CA SER A 39 -8.74 -5.14 -10.81
C SER A 39 -7.96 -4.21 -9.87
N GLY A 40 -8.36 -4.04 -8.61
CA GLY A 40 -7.75 -3.08 -7.69
C GLY A 40 -8.53 -1.76 -7.59
N GLY A 41 -7.85 -0.69 -7.21
CA GLY A 41 -8.48 0.59 -6.90
C GLY A 41 -7.59 1.53 -6.07
N VAL A 42 -8.19 2.59 -5.55
CA VAL A 42 -7.50 3.66 -4.82
C VAL A 42 -7.62 3.42 -3.32
N SER A 43 -6.50 3.54 -2.59
CA SER A 43 -6.48 3.41 -1.13
C SER A 43 -7.21 4.58 -0.44
N ALA A 44 -8.03 4.25 0.54
CA ALA A 44 -8.57 5.16 1.56
C ALA A 44 -8.56 4.45 2.93
N PHE A 45 -8.73 5.20 4.02
CA PHE A 45 -8.50 4.68 5.36
C PHE A 45 -9.59 5.12 6.33
N SER A 46 -10.08 4.22 7.15
CA SER A 46 -11.06 4.56 8.20
C SER A 46 -10.45 5.30 9.41
N GLN A 47 -9.11 5.37 9.48
CA GLN A 47 -8.38 6.18 10.44
C GLN A 47 -7.25 6.93 9.73
N ARG A 48 -7.03 8.19 10.11
CA ARG A 48 -5.95 9.02 9.59
C ARG A 48 -4.60 8.58 10.16
N ALA A 49 -3.55 8.56 9.34
CA ALA A 49 -2.20 8.35 9.85
C ALA A 49 -1.76 9.53 10.74
N ALA A 50 -1.04 9.26 11.83
CA ALA A 50 -0.69 10.25 12.84
C ALA A 50 0.17 11.41 12.30
N ASP A 51 0.93 11.19 11.23
CA ASP A 51 1.81 12.16 10.60
C ASP A 51 1.14 12.97 9.47
N TRP A 52 -0.10 12.63 9.09
CA TRP A 52 -0.82 13.40 8.06
C TRP A 52 -1.35 14.71 8.64
N VAL A 53 -0.94 15.83 8.06
CA VAL A 53 -1.45 17.16 8.45
C VAL A 53 -2.88 17.38 7.96
N ALA A 54 -3.66 18.20 8.68
CA ALA A 54 -5.09 18.35 8.41
C ALA A 54 -5.37 19.05 7.06
N GLU A 55 -4.48 19.95 6.65
CA GLU A 55 -4.55 20.73 5.41
C GLU A 55 -4.26 19.90 4.16
N GLU A 56 -3.69 18.70 4.31
CA GLU A 56 -3.42 17.75 3.22
C GLU A 56 -4.23 16.47 3.40
N THR A 57 -5.02 16.35 4.46
CA THR A 57 -5.90 15.20 4.66
C THR A 57 -7.29 15.54 4.15
N TRP A 58 -7.85 14.64 3.36
CA TRP A 58 -9.20 14.72 2.84
C TRP A 58 -10.06 13.61 3.42
N ALA A 59 -11.31 13.92 3.74
CA ALA A 59 -12.28 12.98 4.26
C ALA A 59 -13.48 12.88 3.32
N LEU A 60 -13.82 11.65 2.96
CA LEU A 60 -15.09 11.28 2.36
C LEU A 60 -16.05 10.90 3.48
N GLN A 61 -17.12 11.68 3.66
CA GLN A 61 -18.06 11.47 4.77
C GLN A 61 -18.86 10.17 4.56
N ASP A 62 -19.22 9.50 5.65
CA ASP A 62 -20.02 8.27 5.65
C ASP A 62 -21.40 8.42 4.99
N SER A 63 -21.94 9.64 5.01
CA SER A 63 -23.18 10.03 4.34
C SER A 63 -23.02 10.26 2.83
N THR A 64 -21.79 10.34 2.32
CA THR A 64 -21.54 10.53 0.89
C THR A 64 -21.92 9.27 0.11
N ILE A 65 -22.86 9.42 -0.83
CA ILE A 65 -23.21 8.34 -1.73
C ILE A 65 -22.15 8.27 -2.82
N LEU A 66 -21.46 7.13 -2.94
CA LEU A 66 -20.53 6.89 -4.03
C LEU A 66 -21.24 6.99 -5.38
N VAL A 67 -20.59 7.64 -6.35
CA VAL A 67 -21.08 7.75 -7.72
C VAL A 67 -21.34 6.36 -8.31
N ASP A 68 -22.40 6.22 -9.11
CA ASP A 68 -22.69 4.95 -9.78
C ASP A 68 -21.48 4.48 -10.59
N GLY A 69 -21.09 3.21 -10.41
CA GLY A 69 -19.85 2.66 -10.96
C GLY A 69 -18.68 2.62 -9.97
N LEU A 70 -18.78 3.19 -8.77
CA LEU A 70 -17.79 3.03 -7.70
C LEU A 70 -18.30 2.16 -6.55
N SER A 71 -17.37 1.48 -5.88
CA SER A 71 -17.62 0.68 -4.67
C SER A 71 -16.53 0.93 -3.64
N ALA A 72 -16.88 0.90 -2.35
CA ALA A 72 -15.92 0.87 -1.25
C ALA A 72 -15.87 -0.55 -0.67
N LYS A 73 -14.68 -1.15 -0.65
CA LYS A 73 -14.44 -2.49 -0.11
C LYS A 73 -13.49 -2.41 1.07
N HIS A 74 -13.91 -2.90 2.23
CA HIS A 74 -12.99 -3.10 3.36
C HIS A 74 -12.03 -4.25 3.03
N THR A 75 -10.76 -4.10 3.40
CA THR A 75 -9.72 -5.11 3.13
C THR A 75 -9.05 -5.55 4.43
N TYR A 76 -8.00 -4.86 4.88
CA TYR A 76 -7.26 -5.21 6.09
C TYR A 76 -7.15 -4.02 7.04
N GLY A 77 -7.28 -4.29 8.35
CA GLY A 77 -7.16 -3.27 9.38
C GLY A 77 -8.12 -2.12 9.12
N ASN A 78 -7.58 -0.92 8.96
CA ASN A 78 -8.32 0.30 8.65
C ASN A 78 -8.38 0.64 7.15
N HIS A 79 -7.78 -0.17 6.26
CA HIS A 79 -7.74 0.11 4.81
C HIS A 79 -9.04 -0.24 4.09
N TRP A 80 -9.47 0.70 3.24
CA TRP A 80 -10.60 0.60 2.34
C TRP A 80 -10.12 0.85 0.91
N LEU A 81 -10.69 0.09 -0.03
CA LEU A 81 -10.40 0.21 -1.44
C LEU A 81 -11.61 0.85 -2.14
N ILE A 82 -11.41 2.02 -2.76
CA ILE A 82 -12.37 2.55 -3.73
C ILE A 82 -12.06 1.88 -5.07
N ALA A 83 -12.96 1.01 -5.52
CA ALA A 83 -12.79 0.15 -6.69
C ALA A 83 -13.95 0.32 -7.68
N PRO A 84 -13.77 -0.05 -8.97
CA PRO A 84 -14.87 -0.12 -9.92
C PRO A 84 -15.99 -1.05 -9.37
N ALA A 85 -17.25 -0.65 -9.50
CA ALA A 85 -18.39 -1.52 -9.16
C ALA A 85 -18.78 -2.45 -10.32
N ARG A 86 -18.31 -2.14 -11.54
CA ARG A 86 -18.54 -2.90 -12.77
C ARG A 86 -17.37 -2.72 -13.73
N THR A 87 -17.30 -3.55 -14.77
CA THR A 87 -16.33 -3.35 -15.85
C THR A 87 -16.58 -2.03 -16.56
N MET A 88 -15.52 -1.27 -16.77
CA MET A 88 -15.53 0.03 -17.44
C MET A 88 -14.16 0.36 -18.02
N THR A 89 -14.08 1.39 -18.87
CA THR A 89 -12.78 1.87 -19.35
C THR A 89 -11.99 2.53 -18.22
N LEU A 90 -10.66 2.52 -18.30
CA LEU A 90 -9.82 3.28 -17.35
C LEU A 90 -10.16 4.77 -17.33
N VAL A 91 -10.53 5.34 -18.49
CA VAL A 91 -10.92 6.76 -18.62
C VAL A 91 -12.22 7.04 -17.88
N GLU A 92 -13.23 6.20 -18.05
CA GLU A 92 -14.51 6.29 -17.32
C GLU A 92 -14.25 6.21 -15.81
N TYR A 93 -13.45 5.24 -15.36
CA TYR A 93 -13.10 5.10 -13.96
C TYR A 93 -12.41 6.34 -13.38
N LYS A 94 -11.43 6.91 -14.09
CA LYS A 94 -10.78 8.16 -13.69
C LYS A 94 -11.76 9.33 -13.62
N GLY A 95 -12.71 9.42 -14.55
CA GLY A 95 -13.79 10.42 -14.50
C GLY A 95 -14.63 10.31 -13.23
N LEU A 96 -15.03 9.11 -12.85
CA LEU A 96 -15.78 8.88 -11.59
C LEU A 96 -14.96 9.24 -10.35
N LEU A 97 -13.65 8.96 -10.35
CA LEU A 97 -12.75 9.36 -9.25
C LEU A 97 -12.57 10.88 -9.17
N GLN A 98 -12.61 11.59 -10.30
CA GLN A 98 -12.59 13.06 -10.32
C GLN A 98 -13.85 13.67 -9.70
N GLU A 99 -15.02 13.07 -9.96
CA GLU A 99 -16.26 13.46 -9.27
C GLU A 99 -16.18 13.20 -7.76
N LEU A 100 -15.53 12.10 -7.35
CA LEU A 100 -15.30 11.79 -5.94
C LEU A 100 -14.40 12.81 -5.24
N ASN A 101 -13.39 13.37 -5.92
CA ASN A 101 -12.59 14.47 -5.37
C ASN A 101 -13.48 15.66 -4.96
N SER A 102 -14.48 16.00 -5.77
CA SER A 102 -15.40 17.11 -5.50
C SER A 102 -16.36 16.84 -4.34
N SER A 103 -16.55 15.57 -3.98
CA SER A 103 -17.39 15.14 -2.85
C SER A 103 -16.61 15.04 -1.54
N SER A 104 -15.28 15.08 -1.59
CA SER A 104 -14.42 14.98 -0.41
C SER A 104 -14.16 16.35 0.19
N VAL A 105 -14.05 16.41 1.52
CA VAL A 105 -13.84 17.66 2.26
C VAL A 105 -12.50 17.59 2.97
N ARG A 106 -11.69 18.64 2.85
CA ARG A 106 -10.43 18.78 3.55
C ARG A 106 -10.67 18.81 5.06
N LEU A 107 -9.85 18.07 5.81
CA LEU A 107 -10.12 17.76 7.21
C LEU A 107 -10.16 19.01 8.10
N ASP A 108 -9.28 19.97 7.85
CA ASP A 108 -9.24 21.29 8.53
C ASP A 108 -10.51 22.14 8.31
N ARG A 109 -11.34 21.78 7.32
CA ARG A 109 -12.61 22.47 7.02
C ARG A 109 -13.83 21.75 7.59
N ILE A 110 -13.65 20.58 8.19
CA ILE A 110 -14.72 19.83 8.84
C ILE A 110 -14.84 20.33 10.29
N PRO A 111 -16.02 20.78 10.73
CA PRO A 111 -16.21 21.15 12.14
C PRO A 111 -15.90 19.95 13.04
N GLU A 112 -15.11 20.15 14.11
CA GLU A 112 -14.78 19.08 15.06
C GLU A 112 -16.02 18.38 15.63
N THR A 113 -17.13 19.12 15.81
CA THR A 113 -18.42 18.57 16.26
C THR A 113 -19.06 17.56 15.31
N ALA A 114 -18.59 17.50 14.05
CA ALA A 114 -19.02 16.53 13.05
C ALA A 114 -18.14 15.27 13.02
N LEU A 115 -17.07 15.21 13.82
CA LEU A 115 -16.17 14.06 13.92
C LEU A 115 -16.37 13.34 15.26
N THR A 116 -16.39 12.01 15.22
CA THR A 116 -16.42 11.19 16.45
C THR A 116 -15.01 11.02 17.03
N GLU A 117 -14.90 10.59 18.29
CA GLU A 117 -13.60 10.22 18.89
C GLU A 117 -12.86 9.15 18.06
N GLU A 118 -13.61 8.21 17.45
CA GLU A 118 -13.05 7.21 16.55
C GLU A 118 -12.47 7.85 15.28
N ASN A 119 -13.14 8.87 14.72
CA ASN A 119 -12.61 9.61 13.56
C ASN A 119 -11.38 10.46 13.89
N LEU A 120 -11.26 10.90 15.15
CA LEU A 120 -10.10 11.64 15.65
C LEU A 120 -8.95 10.72 16.07
N SER A 121 -9.21 9.42 16.25
CA SER A 121 -8.17 8.45 16.52
C SER A 121 -7.22 8.35 15.33
N THR A 122 -5.93 8.46 15.61
CA THR A 122 -4.88 8.27 14.62
C THR A 122 -4.21 6.92 14.80
N TRP A 123 -3.61 6.44 13.73
CA TRP A 123 -2.75 5.25 13.76
C TRP A 123 -1.38 5.60 13.21
N SER A 124 -0.33 4.94 13.70
CA SER A 124 1.03 5.16 13.18
C SER A 124 1.41 4.03 12.22
N PRO A 125 1.55 4.29 10.92
CA PRO A 125 2.03 3.29 9.97
C PRO A 125 3.51 2.89 10.22
N TYR A 126 4.24 3.62 11.06
CA TYR A 126 5.67 3.41 11.34
C TYR A 126 5.96 2.69 12.66
N GLU A 127 4.97 2.49 13.52
CA GLU A 127 5.15 1.83 14.83
C GLU A 127 5.04 0.30 14.77
N LEU A 128 5.25 -0.29 13.60
CA LEU A 128 5.29 -1.74 13.43
C LEU A 128 6.59 -2.31 14.02
N THR A 129 6.46 -3.32 14.87
CA THR A 129 7.61 -4.00 15.47
C THR A 129 8.29 -4.92 14.47
N ASP A 130 9.62 -4.84 14.38
CA ASP A 130 10.47 -5.81 13.66
C ASP A 130 10.54 -7.18 14.38
N LYS A 131 10.22 -7.23 15.67
CA LYS A 131 10.18 -8.45 16.49
C LYS A 131 8.91 -9.25 16.20
N PHE A 132 8.87 -9.85 15.01
CA PHE A 132 7.79 -10.73 14.58
C PHE A 132 8.18 -12.21 14.72
N GLN A 133 7.55 -12.90 15.66
CA GLN A 133 7.67 -14.35 15.79
C GLN A 133 6.61 -15.05 14.94
N HIS A 134 7.06 -15.74 13.90
CA HIS A 134 6.23 -16.56 13.02
C HIS A 134 6.95 -17.87 12.74
N PRO A 135 6.28 -19.04 12.66
CA PRO A 135 6.97 -20.32 12.47
C PRO A 135 7.74 -20.39 11.13
N ARG A 136 7.19 -19.80 10.06
CA ARG A 136 7.83 -19.78 8.74
C ARG A 136 8.84 -18.65 8.61
N GLN A 137 10.08 -18.98 8.29
CA GLN A 137 11.18 -18.03 8.10
C GLN A 137 10.91 -17.00 7.00
N ARG A 138 10.40 -17.44 5.85
CA ARG A 138 10.08 -16.56 4.71
C ARG A 138 9.09 -15.46 5.08
N THR A 139 8.07 -15.79 5.89
CA THR A 139 7.10 -14.81 6.37
C THR A 139 7.74 -13.79 7.32
N ARG A 140 8.67 -14.22 8.19
CA ARG A 140 9.43 -13.30 9.04
C ARG A 140 10.28 -12.34 8.21
N GLN A 141 10.98 -12.85 7.20
CA GLN A 141 11.83 -12.06 6.31
C GLN A 141 11.04 -11.05 5.48
N ALA A 142 9.92 -11.48 4.89
CA ALA A 142 9.01 -10.58 4.18
C ALA A 142 8.51 -9.45 5.10
N HIS A 143 8.01 -9.78 6.29
CA HIS A 143 7.55 -8.80 7.26
C HIS A 143 8.68 -7.82 7.67
N TYR A 144 9.88 -8.34 7.93
CA TYR A 144 11.04 -7.52 8.28
C TYR A 144 11.36 -6.51 7.17
N ALA A 145 11.44 -6.94 5.91
CA ALA A 145 11.69 -6.04 4.78
C ALA A 145 10.66 -4.90 4.68
N LEU A 146 9.37 -5.23 4.83
CA LEU A 146 8.29 -4.22 4.79
C LEU A 146 8.38 -3.23 5.95
N VAL A 147 8.63 -3.72 7.17
CA VAL A 147 8.77 -2.85 8.34
C VAL A 147 10.01 -1.97 8.24
N THR A 148 11.13 -2.50 7.75
CA THR A 148 12.36 -1.73 7.53
C THR A 148 12.13 -0.61 6.52
N LEU A 149 11.50 -0.93 5.38
CA LEU A 149 11.15 0.07 4.37
C LEU A 149 10.28 1.19 4.95
N LEU A 150 9.25 0.84 5.73
CA LEU A 150 8.36 1.82 6.37
C LEU A 150 9.10 2.69 7.38
N ARG A 151 9.84 2.08 8.32
CA ARG A 151 10.54 2.79 9.40
C ARG A 151 11.66 3.69 8.90
N GLN A 152 12.37 3.27 7.87
CA GLN A 152 13.44 4.05 7.25
C GLN A 152 12.91 5.01 6.16
N ARG A 153 11.60 4.98 5.85
CA ARG A 153 10.99 5.74 4.75
C ARG A 153 11.81 5.59 3.45
N ILE A 154 12.20 4.36 3.10
CA ILE A 154 12.97 4.10 1.89
C ILE A 154 12.16 4.59 0.68
N PRO A 155 12.69 5.51 -0.14
CA PRO A 155 11.95 6.05 -1.27
C PRO A 155 11.64 4.97 -2.31
N VAL A 156 10.35 4.81 -2.63
CA VAL A 156 9.89 4.02 -3.77
C VAL A 156 9.43 4.97 -4.88
N PRO A 157 9.94 4.85 -6.12
CA PRO A 157 9.56 5.75 -7.21
C PRO A 157 8.05 5.80 -7.43
N GLY A 158 7.50 7.02 -7.49
CA GLY A 158 6.07 7.25 -7.72
C GLY A 158 5.17 7.06 -6.49
N TRP A 159 5.70 6.57 -5.37
CA TRP A 159 4.91 6.39 -4.15
C TRP A 159 4.63 7.69 -3.42
N LYS A 160 3.49 7.72 -2.74
CA LYS A 160 2.99 8.80 -1.88
C LYS A 160 2.64 8.26 -0.50
N ASP A 161 2.24 9.14 0.42
CA ASP A 161 1.92 8.72 1.79
C ASP A 161 0.81 7.68 1.90
N ASN A 162 -0.18 7.71 0.99
CA ASN A 162 -1.20 6.65 0.92
C ASN A 162 -0.62 5.27 0.61
N ASP A 163 0.47 5.20 -0.15
CA ASP A 163 1.11 3.95 -0.56
C ASP A 163 1.88 3.33 0.61
N TYR A 164 2.61 4.16 1.37
CA TYR A 164 3.24 3.73 2.62
C TYR A 164 2.21 3.34 3.68
N ALA A 165 1.11 4.11 3.82
CA ALA A 165 0.02 3.74 4.72
C ALA A 165 -0.60 2.40 4.31
N TYR A 166 -0.82 2.14 3.02
CA TYR A 166 -1.32 0.86 2.56
C TYR A 166 -0.33 -0.29 2.82
N LEU A 167 0.96 -0.06 2.58
CA LEU A 167 2.00 -1.06 2.88
C LEU A 167 2.06 -1.40 4.37
N ALA A 168 1.84 -0.42 5.26
CA ALA A 168 1.73 -0.67 6.70
C ALA A 168 0.51 -1.54 7.04
N CYS A 169 -0.63 -1.37 6.35
CA CYS A 169 -1.76 -2.28 6.48
C CYS A 169 -1.41 -3.71 6.02
N ILE A 170 -0.69 -3.86 4.90
CA ILE A 170 -0.20 -5.17 4.41
C ILE A 170 0.73 -5.83 5.43
N ALA A 171 1.73 -5.11 5.93
CA ALA A 171 2.69 -5.62 6.90
C ALA A 171 1.99 -6.04 8.20
N ASN A 172 1.05 -5.24 8.69
CA ASN A 172 0.26 -5.59 9.87
C ASN A 172 -0.67 -6.79 9.63
N ALA A 173 -1.29 -6.90 8.45
CA ALA A 173 -2.13 -8.04 8.09
C ALA A 173 -1.33 -9.34 8.03
N LEU A 174 -0.12 -9.30 7.45
CA LEU A 174 0.82 -10.41 7.44
C LEU A 174 1.23 -10.80 8.87
N ARG A 175 1.48 -9.82 9.74
CA ARG A 175 1.81 -10.04 11.15
C ARG A 175 0.68 -10.73 11.93
N GLN A 176 -0.57 -10.33 11.66
CA GLN A 176 -1.75 -10.85 12.33
C GLN A 176 -2.23 -12.18 11.75
N GLY A 177 -1.69 -12.61 10.60
CA GLY A 177 -2.13 -13.80 9.88
C GLY A 177 -3.45 -13.63 9.13
N SER A 178 -3.93 -12.40 8.94
CA SER A 178 -5.11 -12.10 8.10
C SER A 178 -4.75 -12.00 6.62
N LEU A 179 -3.47 -11.94 6.28
CA LEU A 179 -2.94 -11.98 4.92
C LEU A 179 -1.81 -13.01 4.83
N GLU A 180 -1.98 -14.01 3.95
CA GLU A 180 -0.98 -15.04 3.72
C GLU A 180 0.15 -14.54 2.82
N LEU A 181 1.38 -15.00 3.08
CA LEU A 181 2.55 -14.64 2.27
C LEU A 181 2.36 -15.01 0.79
N SER A 182 1.67 -16.10 0.49
CA SER A 182 1.41 -16.55 -0.89
C SER A 182 0.66 -15.52 -1.72
N THR A 183 -0.17 -14.67 -1.10
CA THR A 183 -0.87 -13.57 -1.77
C THR A 183 0.08 -12.48 -2.23
N LEU A 184 1.20 -12.29 -1.51
CA LEU A 184 2.20 -11.26 -1.79
C LEU A 184 3.21 -11.71 -2.86
N ILE A 185 3.62 -12.99 -2.82
CA ILE A 185 4.68 -13.51 -3.69
C ILE A 185 4.14 -14.16 -4.97
N GLY A 186 2.86 -14.55 -5.00
CA GLY A 186 2.24 -15.33 -6.07
C GLY A 186 2.41 -16.84 -5.89
N SER A 187 1.75 -17.64 -6.73
CA SER A 187 1.89 -19.10 -6.70
C SER A 187 3.23 -19.57 -7.25
N GLU A 188 3.92 -20.47 -6.54
CA GLU A 188 5.21 -21.07 -6.95
C GLU A 188 5.08 -22.08 -8.12
N SER A 189 3.86 -22.47 -8.48
CA SER A 189 3.57 -23.67 -9.28
C SER A 189 3.52 -23.45 -10.80
N GLY A 190 4.32 -22.54 -11.37
CA GLY A 190 4.43 -22.36 -12.84
C GLY A 190 3.13 -21.98 -13.57
N THR A 191 2.03 -21.82 -12.84
CA THR A 191 0.77 -21.26 -13.29
C THR A 191 0.93 -19.75 -13.29
N GLN A 192 0.58 -19.12 -14.42
CA GLN A 192 0.65 -17.69 -14.67
C GLN A 192 0.29 -16.91 -13.40
N GLN A 193 1.24 -16.10 -12.90
CA GLN A 193 1.02 -15.30 -11.69
C GLN A 193 -0.23 -14.44 -11.92
N THR A 194 -1.30 -14.73 -11.17
CA THR A 194 -2.49 -13.89 -11.18
C THR A 194 -2.12 -12.63 -10.44
N TRP A 195 -2.14 -11.50 -11.14
CA TRP A 195 -1.85 -10.20 -10.54
C TRP A 195 -2.79 -9.96 -9.34
N SER A 196 -2.25 -9.41 -8.26
CA SER A 196 -3.02 -8.86 -7.15
C SER A 196 -2.40 -7.53 -6.75
N ARG A 197 -3.22 -6.60 -6.24
CA ARG A 197 -2.74 -5.30 -5.78
C ARG A 197 -1.72 -5.45 -4.65
N GLU A 198 -1.97 -6.36 -3.71
CA GLU A 198 -1.06 -6.67 -2.61
C GLU A 198 0.31 -7.14 -3.13
N SER A 199 0.32 -8.03 -4.12
CA SER A 199 1.59 -8.50 -4.72
C SER A 199 2.31 -7.40 -5.47
N ALA A 200 1.60 -6.56 -6.23
CA ALA A 200 2.19 -5.45 -6.98
C ALA A 200 2.87 -4.44 -6.04
N PHE A 201 2.16 -4.01 -4.99
CA PHE A 201 2.70 -3.09 -3.98
C PHE A 201 3.88 -3.70 -3.24
N THR A 202 3.75 -4.94 -2.77
CA THR A 202 4.80 -5.59 -1.98
C THR A 202 6.06 -5.83 -2.81
N LYS A 203 5.92 -6.27 -4.07
CA LYS A 203 7.06 -6.44 -4.98
C LYS A 203 7.74 -5.11 -5.29
N CYS A 204 6.98 -4.05 -5.58
CA CYS A 204 7.53 -2.72 -5.82
C CYS A 204 8.32 -2.20 -4.61
N ALA A 205 7.77 -2.35 -3.40
CA ALA A 205 8.45 -1.98 -2.16
C ALA A 205 9.74 -2.78 -1.93
N VAL A 206 9.66 -4.10 -2.08
CA VAL A 206 10.79 -4.98 -1.84
C VAL A 206 11.91 -4.75 -2.84
N ALA A 207 11.59 -4.47 -4.12
CA ALA A 207 12.60 -4.11 -5.11
C ALA A 207 13.40 -2.86 -4.66
N ALA A 208 12.72 -1.80 -4.19
CA ALA A 208 13.40 -0.61 -3.68
C ALA A 208 14.25 -0.91 -2.43
N TYR A 209 13.78 -1.78 -1.54
CA TYR A 209 14.58 -2.22 -0.38
C TYR A 209 15.83 -3.00 -0.81
N MET A 210 15.69 -3.90 -1.79
CA MET A 210 16.82 -4.66 -2.35
C MET A 210 17.85 -3.76 -3.03
N ASP A 211 17.41 -2.70 -3.73
CA ASP A 211 18.33 -1.71 -4.30
C ASP A 211 19.15 -0.99 -3.22
N VAL A 212 18.54 -0.69 -2.07
CA VAL A 212 19.25 -0.11 -0.91
C VAL A 212 20.27 -1.09 -0.35
N LEU A 213 19.90 -2.36 -0.15
CA LEU A 213 20.82 -3.40 0.34
C LEU A 213 22.04 -3.54 -0.58
N MET A 214 21.81 -3.62 -1.89
CA MET A 214 22.87 -3.73 -2.89
C MET A 214 23.77 -2.48 -2.91
N THR A 215 23.17 -1.28 -2.88
CA THR A 215 23.91 -0.02 -2.85
C THR A 215 24.80 0.07 -1.59
N GLN A 216 24.27 -0.35 -0.44
CA GLN A 216 25.03 -0.37 0.81
C GLN A 216 26.15 -1.40 0.78
N ALA A 217 25.90 -2.61 0.26
CA ALA A 217 26.92 -3.66 0.13
C ALA A 217 28.08 -3.22 -0.80
N GLN A 218 27.78 -2.48 -1.88
CA GLN A 218 28.76 -1.93 -2.81
C GLN A 218 29.54 -0.73 -2.25
N ALA A 219 29.06 -0.10 -1.18
CA ALA A 219 29.74 1.04 -0.57
C ALA A 219 30.89 0.62 0.36
N PHE A 220 31.00 -0.67 0.70
CA PHE A 220 32.14 -1.21 1.42
C PHE A 220 33.33 -1.37 0.47
N ASP A 221 34.48 -0.81 0.87
CA ASP A 221 35.75 -0.96 0.15
C ASP A 221 36.39 -2.32 0.47
N ASP A 222 37.30 -2.80 -0.40
CA ASP A 222 37.93 -4.13 -0.30
C ASP A 222 38.76 -4.34 1.00
N ASP A 223 39.05 -3.25 1.72
CA ASP A 223 39.81 -3.22 2.99
C ASP A 223 38.91 -3.26 4.26
N TYR A 224 37.58 -3.35 4.11
CA TYR A 224 36.65 -3.44 5.25
C TYR A 224 36.44 -4.89 5.69
N ASP A 225 36.37 -5.14 7.00
CA ASP A 225 36.05 -6.47 7.55
C ASP A 225 34.70 -6.94 6.97
N GLY A 226 34.76 -7.90 6.04
CA GLY A 226 33.67 -8.26 5.11
C GLY A 226 32.41 -8.89 5.73
N ASP A 227 32.27 -8.86 7.06
CA ASP A 227 31.12 -9.43 7.77
C ASP A 227 29.85 -8.60 7.50
N GLU A 228 29.91 -7.27 7.54
CA GLU A 228 28.74 -6.40 7.28
C GLU A 228 28.30 -6.45 5.81
N GLN A 229 29.25 -6.48 4.88
CA GLN A 229 28.96 -6.65 3.46
C GLN A 229 28.31 -8.02 3.20
N SER A 230 28.83 -9.08 3.82
CA SER A 230 28.27 -10.43 3.70
C SER A 230 26.84 -10.52 4.24
N ASP A 231 26.55 -9.86 5.37
CA ASP A 231 25.21 -9.80 5.95
C ASP A 231 24.20 -9.12 5.01
N LEU A 232 24.58 -7.99 4.39
CA LEU A 232 23.73 -7.29 3.43
C LEU A 232 23.48 -8.12 2.16
N LEU A 233 24.50 -8.79 1.62
CA LEU A 233 24.36 -9.67 0.45
C LEU A 233 23.52 -10.92 0.77
N ASN A 234 23.63 -11.44 1.99
CA ASN A 234 22.79 -12.53 2.46
C ASN A 234 21.33 -12.09 2.55
N ASP A 235 21.04 -10.94 3.16
CA ASP A 235 19.70 -10.37 3.23
C ASP A 235 19.13 -10.09 1.82
N TYR A 236 19.92 -9.54 0.91
CA TYR A 236 19.56 -9.33 -0.49
C TYR A 236 19.15 -10.65 -1.16
N THR A 237 19.98 -11.68 -1.03
CA THR A 237 19.75 -13.02 -1.61
C THR A 237 18.50 -13.68 -1.04
N ILE A 238 18.34 -13.62 0.28
CA ILE A 238 17.20 -14.16 1.01
C ILE A 238 15.89 -13.50 0.54
N ILE A 239 15.85 -12.17 0.51
CA ILE A 239 14.63 -11.43 0.16
C ILE A 239 14.28 -11.63 -1.31
N GLY A 240 15.30 -11.63 -2.19
CA GLY A 240 15.14 -11.97 -3.60
C GLY A 240 14.50 -13.35 -3.79
N SER A 241 14.98 -14.35 -3.05
CA SER A 241 14.42 -15.71 -3.07
C SER A 241 12.99 -15.76 -2.52
N VAL A 242 12.66 -14.99 -1.47
CA VAL A 242 11.30 -14.96 -0.92
C VAL A 242 10.29 -14.47 -1.97
N PHE A 243 10.63 -13.42 -2.70
CA PHE A 243 9.75 -12.73 -3.65
C PHE A 243 9.90 -13.18 -5.11
N ASN A 244 10.75 -14.17 -5.37
CA ASN A 244 11.07 -14.70 -6.70
C ASN A 244 11.56 -13.61 -7.66
N PHE A 245 12.50 -12.76 -7.21
CA PHE A 245 13.23 -11.86 -8.09
C PHE A 245 14.31 -12.64 -8.85
N ASP A 246 14.49 -12.33 -10.13
CA ASP A 246 15.62 -12.84 -10.92
C ASP A 246 16.90 -12.19 -10.39
N MET A 247 17.66 -12.95 -9.60
CA MET A 247 18.93 -12.50 -9.03
C MET A 247 20.03 -12.69 -10.08
N PRO A 248 20.95 -11.72 -10.25
CA PRO A 248 22.14 -11.94 -11.06
C PRO A 248 22.88 -13.16 -10.50
N HIS A 249 23.13 -14.15 -11.35
CA HIS A 249 24.03 -15.25 -11.00
C HIS A 249 25.46 -14.69 -10.99
N GLU A 250 26.13 -14.76 -9.85
CA GLU A 250 27.58 -14.60 -9.75
C GLU A 250 28.33 -15.68 -10.54
#